data_AF-A0AA35W8C4-F1
#
_entry.id   AF-A0AA35W8C4-F1
#
_cell.length_a   1.000
_cell.length_b   1.000
_cell.length_c   1.000
_cell.angle_alpha   90.00
_cell.angle_beta   90.00
_cell.angle_gamma   90.00
#
_symmetry.space_group_name_H-M   'P 1'
#
loop_
_entity.id
_entity.type
_entity.pdbx_description
1 polymer ?
#
loop_
_entity_poly.entity_id
_entity_poly.type
_entity_poly.pdbx_seq_one_letter_code
_entity_poly.pdbx_strand_id
1 'polypeptide(L)' 'MCAAGDTDPQQPHTEDEIYYVVSGSARLQVGDEDREIKPGTVIFVETDAPHRFHSITETLTLLVVFAPPRRSRAEG' A
#
# COMPACT_ATOMS: atom_id res chain seq x y z
N MET A 1 7.81 5.14 3.57
CA MET A 1 7.96 4.65 4.97
C MET A 1 6.78 5.20 5.73
N CYS A 2 6.08 4.36 6.48
CA CYS A 2 5.00 4.79 7.37
C CYS A 2 5.43 4.49 8.80
N ALA A 3 5.43 5.48 9.68
CA ALA A 3 5.78 5.30 11.08
C ALA A 3 4.63 4.64 11.86
N ALA A 4 4.95 4.08 13.03
CA ALA A 4 3.93 3.55 13.93
C ALA A 4 2.95 4.67 14.34
N GLY A 5 1.65 4.40 14.21
CA GLY A 5 0.59 5.37 14.46
C GLY A 5 0.29 6.35 13.31
N ASP A 6 1.01 6.29 12.19
CA ASP A 6 0.70 7.13 11.03
C ASP A 6 -0.63 6.77 10.39
N THR A 7 -1.21 7.77 9.71
CA THR A 7 -2.37 7.58 8.84
C THR A 7 -1.89 7.61 7.41
N ASP A 8 -2.22 6.57 6.64
CA ASP A 8 -1.90 6.51 5.22
C ASP A 8 -2.85 7.43 4.42
N PRO A 9 -2.32 8.48 3.74
CA PRO A 9 -3.13 9.46 3.01
C PRO A 9 -3.40 9.05 1.56
N GLN A 10 -3.03 7.83 1.16
CA GLN A 10 -3.17 7.38 -0.21
C GLN A 10 -4.65 7.34 -0.63
N GLN A 11 -4.91 7.76 -1.86
CA GLN A 11 -6.22 7.74 -2.51
C GLN A 11 -6.17 6.78 -3.70
N PRO A 12 -7.33 6.27 -4.17
CA PRO A 12 -7.39 5.50 -5.40
C PRO A 12 -6.66 6.21 -6.55
N HIS A 13 -5.96 5.43 -7.36
CA HIS A 13 -5.11 5.95 -8.44
C HIS A 13 -5.13 5.05 -9.67
N THR A 14 -4.71 5.62 -10.81
CA THR A 14 -4.79 5.05 -12.16
C THR A 14 -3.73 3.99 -12.49
N GLU A 15 -2.94 3.59 -11.49
CA GLU A 15 -1.92 2.55 -11.60
C GLU A 15 -2.31 1.31 -10.81
N ASP A 16 -1.97 0.14 -11.35
CA ASP A 16 -1.80 -1.05 -10.53
C ASP A 16 -0.59 -0.86 -9.62
N GLU A 17 -0.66 -1.40 -8.41
CA GLU A 17 0.39 -1.24 -7.42
C GLU A 17 0.74 -2.58 -6.77
N ILE A 18 2.04 -2.85 -6.70
CA ILE A 18 2.60 -4.02 -6.02
C ILE A 18 3.43 -3.53 -4.84
N TYR A 19 3.09 -4.02 -3.65
CA TYR A 19 3.89 -3.83 -2.45
C TYR A 19 4.65 -5.10 -2.11
N TYR A 20 5.91 -4.94 -1.72
CA TYR A 20 6.66 -5.95 -1.00
C TYR A 20 7.10 -5.40 0.35
N VAL A 21 6.73 -6.10 1.43
CA VAL A 21 7.08 -5.69 2.79
C VAL A 21 8.51 -6.11 3.09
N VAL A 22 9.40 -5.13 3.17
CA VAL A 22 10.83 -5.34 3.52
C VAL A 22 10.98 -5.49 5.03
N SER A 23 10.32 -4.64 5.82
CA SER A 23 10.34 -4.67 7.28
C SER A 23 9.08 -4.03 7.88
N GLY A 24 8.82 -4.31 9.16
CA GLY A 24 7.69 -3.76 9.93
C GLY A 24 6.44 -4.63 9.89
N SER A 25 5.39 -4.16 10.56
CA SER A 25 4.13 -4.89 10.73
C SER A 25 2.94 -3.93 10.83
N ALA A 26 1.86 -4.28 10.15
CA ALA A 26 0.62 -3.50 10.11
C ALA A 26 -0.55 -4.36 9.62
N ARG A 27 -1.71 -3.73 9.46
CA ARG A 27 -2.83 -4.25 8.68
C ARG A 27 -3.02 -3.41 7.41
N LEU A 28 -3.53 -4.04 6.36
CA LEU A 28 -3.84 -3.41 5.10
C LEU A 28 -5.27 -3.77 4.71
N GLN A 29 -6.07 -2.73 4.50
CA GLN A 29 -7.38 -2.83 3.86
C GLN A 29 -7.19 -2.72 2.34
N VAL A 30 -7.76 -3.63 1.55
CA VAL A 30 -7.90 -3.54 0.08
C VAL A 30 -9.34 -3.91 -0.28
N GLY A 31 -10.11 -2.94 -0.78
CA GLY A 31 -11.56 -3.13 -0.93
C GLY A 31 -12.20 -3.52 0.41
N ASP A 32 -12.86 -4.68 0.44
CA ASP A 32 -13.51 -5.23 1.64
C ASP A 32 -12.60 -6.18 2.44
N GLU A 33 -11.39 -6.47 1.96
CA GLU A 33 -10.46 -7.37 2.64
C GLU A 33 -9.51 -6.64 3.59
N ASP A 34 -9.41 -7.11 4.84
CA ASP A 34 -8.45 -6.63 5.83
C ASP A 34 -7.47 -7.74 6.23
N ARG A 35 -6.18 -7.55 5.89
CA ARG A 35 -5.14 -8.57 6.11
C ARG A 35 -3.99 -8.02 6.93
N GLU A 36 -3.46 -8.87 7.81
CA GLU A 36 -2.19 -8.61 8.47
C GLU A 36 -1.05 -8.72 7.45
N ILE A 37 -0.13 -7.76 7.50
CA ILE A 37 1.06 -7.73 6.65
C ILE A 37 2.33 -7.73 7.51
N LYS A 38 3.33 -8.46 7.05
CA LYS A 38 4.61 -8.68 7.72
C LYS A 38 5.74 -8.87 6.70
N PRO A 39 7.01 -8.87 7.11
CA PRO A 39 8.14 -9.00 6.18
C PRO A 39 8.00 -10.23 5.28
N GLY A 40 8.26 -10.05 3.99
CA GLY A 40 8.09 -11.10 2.97
C GLY A 40 6.70 -11.14 2.32
N THR A 41 5.72 -10.37 2.83
CA THR A 41 4.38 -10.30 2.21
C THR A 41 4.45 -9.54 0.89
N VAL A 42 3.80 -10.09 -0.15
CA VAL A 42 3.56 -9.40 -1.44
C VAL A 42 2.08 -9.08 -1.53
N ILE A 43 1.75 -7.82 -1.81
CA ILE A 43 0.37 -7.38 -2.05
C ILE A 43 0.27 -6.87 -3.48
N PHE A 44 -0.79 -7.26 -4.16
CA PHE A 44 -1.23 -6.68 -5.42
C PHE A 44 -2.50 -5.87 -5.17
N VAL A 45 -2.53 -4.64 -5.70
CA VAL A 45 -3.67 -3.74 -5.65
C VAL A 45 -3.98 -3.32 -7.09
N GLU A 46 -5.19 -3.64 -7.55
CA GLU A 46 -5.67 -3.24 -8.88
C GLU A 46 -5.90 -1.72 -8.94
N THR A 47 -5.74 -1.14 -10.13
CA THR A 47 -6.09 0.26 -10.40
C THR A 47 -7.47 0.64 -9.81
N ASP A 48 -7.56 1.85 -9.28
CA ASP A 48 -8.75 2.41 -8.60
C ASP A 48 -9.28 1.64 -7.38
N ALA A 49 -8.64 0.53 -6.97
CA ALA A 49 -9.04 -0.17 -5.76
C ALA A 49 -8.70 0.67 -4.51
N PRO A 50 -9.68 0.95 -3.62
CA PRO A 50 -9.40 1.65 -2.38
C PRO A 50 -8.54 0.76 -1.48
N HIS A 51 -7.43 1.32 -0.99
CA HIS A 51 -6.54 0.61 -0.10
C HIS A 51 -5.90 1.58 0.91
N ARG A 52 -5.57 1.05 2.09
CA ARG A 52 -5.00 1.85 3.19
C ARG A 52 -4.25 1.00 4.19
N PHE A 53 -3.01 1.37 4.51
CA PHE A 53 -2.30 0.83 5.67
C PHE A 53 -2.89 1.41 6.98
N HIS A 54 -3.07 0.55 7.97
CA HIS A 54 -3.57 0.95 9.29
C HIS A 54 -3.09 0.01 10.39
N SER A 55 -3.38 0.39 11.64
CA SER A 55 -2.95 -0.36 12.82
C SER A 55 -1.45 -0.69 12.77
N ILE A 56 -0.64 0.30 12.34
CA ILE A 56 0.80 0.15 12.14
C ILE A 56 1.48 0.05 13.50
N THR A 57 1.96 -1.15 13.83
CA THR A 57 2.61 -1.46 15.11
C THR A 57 4.11 -1.26 15.04
N GLU A 58 4.70 -1.44 13.87
CA GLU A 58 6.12 -1.19 13.61
C GLU A 58 6.28 -0.44 12.29
N THR A 59 7.27 0.46 12.21
CA THR A 59 7.54 1.26 11.02
C THR A 59 7.68 0.39 9.77
N LEU A 60 6.86 0.67 8.76
CA LEU A 60 6.85 -0.06 7.49
C LEU A 60 7.93 0.45 6.54
N THR A 61 8.76 -0.48 6.06
CA THR A 61 9.61 -0.29 4.88
C THR A 61 9.05 -1.15 3.76
N LEU A 62 8.66 -0.49 2.66
CA LEU A 62 8.00 -1.13 1.52
C LEU A 62 8.81 -0.87 0.26
N LEU A 63 8.94 -1.90 -0.58
CA LEU A 63 9.23 -1.72 -1.99
C LEU A 63 7.90 -1.59 -2.72
N VAL A 64 7.74 -0.56 -3.53
CA VAL A 64 6.51 -0.25 -4.26
C VAL A 64 6.80 -0.20 -5.75
N VAL A 65 5.99 -0.90 -6.54
CA VAL A 65 6.05 -0.89 -8.00
C VAL A 65 4.70 -0.44 -8.53
N PHE A 66 4.73 0.56 -9.42
CA PHE A 66 3.55 1.04 -10.14
C PHE A 66 3.60 0.60 -11.60
N ALA A 67 2.47 0.16 -12.14
CA ALA A 67 2.29 -0.11 -13.55
C ALA A 67 0.93 0.45 -14.03
N PRO A 68 0.88 1.39 -15.01
CA PRO A 68 2.00 2.05 -15.68
C PRO A 68 2.82 2.96 -14.73
N PRO A 69 3.87 3.65 -15.18
CA PRO A 69 4.61 4.58 -14.32
C PRO A 69 3.68 5.55 -13.61
N ARG A 70 3.94 5.78 -12.32
CA ARG A 70 3.07 6.58 -11.45
C ARG A 70 2.76 7.95 -12.05
N ARG A 71 1.48 8.32 -12.05
CA ARG A 71 0.93 9.56 -12.63
C ARG A 71 1.09 9.69 -14.15
N SER A 72 1.52 8.66 -14.86
CA SER A 72 1.59 8.71 -16.34
C SER A 72 0.21 8.82 -17.01
N ARG A 73 -0.85 8.51 -16.26
CA ARG A 73 -2.25 8.62 -16.66
C ARG A 73 -3.08 9.60 -15.82
N ALA A 74 -2.45 10.33 -14.90
CA ALA A 74 -3.16 11.32 -14.11
C ALA A 74 -3.57 12.49 -15.02
N GLU A 75 -4.87 12.79 -15.10
CA GLU A 75 -5.34 14.02 -15.72
C GLU A 75 -4.86 15.23 -14.88
N GLY A 76 -4.37 16.26 -15.56
CA GLY A 76 -3.75 17.44 -14.96
C GLY A 76 -4.71 18.39 -14.28
#